data_AF-A0A2E2ZJ51-F1
#
_entry.id   AF-A0A2E2ZJ51-F1
#
_cell.length_a   1.000
_cell.length_b   1.000
_cell.length_c   1.000
_cell.angle_alpha   90.00
_cell.angle_beta   90.00
_cell.angle_gamma   90.00
#
_symmetry.space_group_name_H-M   'P 1'
#
loop_
_entity.id
_entity.type
_entity.pdbx_description
1 polymer ?
#
loop_
_entity_poly.entity_id
_entity_poly.type
_entity_poly.pdbx_seq_one_letter_code
_entity_poly.pdbx_strand_id
1 'polypeptide(L)'
;MVTETKFSPKTEHRYQIAHLLRRAGFGSSSDELDYYDSIGYEKTVEELLTPVNITRMPDSLITRYHTETSATMGPYGGPTEWIYRMVSTNAPLSEKIALFWHTIFATSVTKLSGAIPMRRQISMFRDKGLGSFSDLLISLSKDPAMIYWLDNWTNHKDEINENYGRELLELFSMGVGNYSEEDVKECARSFTGWTVVNGDYIDAQASKCSFQPYGRYAWQFQYLPEDHDDGEKEFLGEKGNFTGEDIVQIICKQDATATFISRHICNFFLADEVPVTQWPYEAPNNPKLIEKLKKVYFETNYNIKEMLRVLFLSEEFKDRSNFYKKVKSPSELVISVMRLTDKFGNGPRLDARNVFLAMVNMGQHIYNPPTVEGWHGGLEWSDTGTLVERINFCSEQFGDTESPGVKKMVDTLVSRYRETPSDFIDSCMEILGSIEIGEETKKTLISFAKEHKSEESLTPTDYVKTMLQLITTTREYQLC
;
A
#
# COMPACT_ATOMS: atom_id res chain seq x y z
N MET A 1 -8.10 38.11 -15.18
CA MET A 1 -6.70 38.06 -15.67
C MET A 1 -6.23 36.65 -15.43
N VAL A 2 -6.12 35.87 -16.51
CA VAL A 2 -5.60 34.50 -16.47
C VAL A 2 -4.10 34.64 -16.28
N THR A 3 -3.60 34.25 -15.11
CA THR A 3 -2.16 34.13 -14.87
C THR A 3 -1.64 33.03 -15.79
N GLU A 4 -0.88 33.41 -16.81
CA GLU A 4 -0.05 32.48 -17.58
C GLU A 4 0.90 31.79 -16.61
N THR A 5 0.60 30.54 -16.25
CA THR A 5 1.54 29.67 -15.54
C THR A 5 2.67 29.32 -16.51
N LYS A 6 3.64 30.23 -16.62
CA LYS A 6 4.94 29.95 -17.25
C LYS A 6 5.68 29.01 -16.32
N PHE A 7 5.68 27.72 -16.64
CA PHE A 7 6.53 26.77 -15.93
C PHE A 7 8.00 27.12 -16.22
N SER A 8 8.75 27.41 -15.15
CA SER A 8 10.21 27.59 -15.16
C SER A 8 10.89 26.30 -15.66
N PRO A 9 12.09 26.36 -16.28
CA PRO A 9 12.94 25.17 -16.44
C PRO A 9 13.01 24.45 -15.09
N LYS A 10 12.58 23.19 -15.08
CA LYS A 10 12.20 22.46 -13.87
C LYS A 10 13.42 22.14 -13.03
N THR A 11 13.32 22.40 -11.73
CA THR A 11 14.34 22.08 -10.75
C THR A 11 14.34 20.57 -10.49
N GLU A 12 15.52 19.97 -10.30
CA GLU A 12 15.70 18.58 -9.83
C GLU A 12 14.78 18.24 -8.64
N HIS A 13 14.57 19.25 -7.79
CA HIS A 13 13.67 19.24 -6.64
C HIS A 13 12.24 18.79 -6.94
N ARG A 14 11.63 19.24 -8.05
CA ARG A 14 10.26 18.86 -8.41
C ARG A 14 10.14 17.37 -8.73
N TYR A 15 11.13 16.80 -9.42
CA TYR A 15 11.15 15.37 -9.75
C TYR A 15 11.35 14.50 -8.51
N GLN A 16 12.18 14.95 -7.56
CA GLN A 16 12.33 14.30 -6.26
C GLN A 16 11.02 14.28 -5.47
N ILE A 17 10.27 15.40 -5.44
CA ILE A 17 8.95 15.46 -4.81
C ILE A 17 7.95 14.56 -5.54
N ALA A 18 7.95 14.55 -6.87
CA ALA A 18 7.07 13.68 -7.65
C ALA A 18 7.36 12.19 -7.39
N HIS A 19 8.64 11.80 -7.28
CA HIS A 19 9.02 10.45 -6.86
C HIS A 19 8.51 10.18 -5.44
N LEU A 20 8.78 11.06 -4.47
CA LEU A 20 8.30 10.93 -3.09
C LEU A 20 6.78 10.71 -3.03
N LEU A 21 5.96 11.49 -3.76
CA LEU A 21 4.50 11.34 -3.75
C LEU A 21 4.00 10.07 -4.45
N ARG A 22 4.75 9.52 -5.41
CA ARG A 22 4.48 8.18 -5.97
C ARG A 22 4.77 7.06 -4.96
N ARG A 23 5.83 7.20 -4.16
CA ARG A 23 6.28 6.18 -3.20
C ARG A 23 5.52 6.24 -1.85
N ALA A 24 5.43 7.43 -1.26
CA ALA A 24 4.77 7.71 0.02
C ALA A 24 3.27 7.97 -0.11
N GLY A 25 2.76 8.09 -1.34
CA GLY A 25 1.34 8.23 -1.62
C GLY A 25 0.91 7.37 -2.81
N PHE A 26 -0.02 7.90 -3.60
CA PHE A 26 -0.52 7.25 -4.81
C PHE A 26 -0.27 8.14 -6.04
N GLY A 27 0.82 8.91 -6.04
CA GLY A 27 1.06 9.96 -7.01
C GLY A 27 0.32 11.25 -6.67
N SER A 28 0.41 12.24 -7.55
CA SER A 28 -0.04 13.60 -7.30
C SER A 28 -0.39 14.32 -8.60
N SER A 29 -1.40 15.17 -8.54
CA SER A 29 -1.72 16.13 -9.59
C SER A 29 -0.63 17.21 -9.71
N SER A 30 -0.62 17.94 -10.83
CA SER A 30 0.31 19.08 -11.01
C SER A 30 0.12 20.15 -9.93
N ASP A 31 -1.11 20.42 -9.50
CA ASP A 31 -1.40 21.41 -8.45
C ASP A 31 -0.85 20.98 -7.09
N GLU A 32 -1.00 19.70 -6.73
CA GLU A 32 -0.40 19.15 -5.50
C GLU A 32 1.12 19.26 -5.56
N LEU A 33 1.72 18.96 -6.72
CA LEU A 33 3.17 19.13 -6.91
C LEU A 33 3.62 20.57 -6.76
N ASP A 34 2.88 21.54 -7.31
CA ASP A 34 3.19 22.97 -7.17
C ASP A 34 3.15 23.41 -5.70
N TYR A 35 2.18 22.91 -4.93
CA TYR A 35 2.12 23.13 -3.48
C TYR A 35 3.34 22.56 -2.75
N TYR A 36 3.65 21.28 -2.94
CA TYR A 36 4.75 20.63 -2.25
C TYR A 36 6.12 21.19 -2.65
N ASP A 37 6.28 21.54 -3.94
CA ASP A 37 7.48 22.23 -4.44
C ASP A 37 7.67 23.60 -3.75
N SER A 38 6.57 24.33 -3.49
CA SER A 38 6.63 25.63 -2.82
C SER A 38 7.05 25.59 -1.35
N ILE A 39 6.76 24.49 -0.63
CA ILE A 39 7.13 24.35 0.79
C ILE A 39 8.51 23.72 0.99
N GLY A 40 9.03 23.01 -0.02
CA GLY A 40 10.32 22.32 0.01
C GLY A 40 10.22 20.83 0.35
N TYR A 41 11.22 20.06 -0.06
CA TYR A 41 11.26 18.60 0.09
C TYR A 41 11.17 18.15 1.55
N GLU A 42 11.99 18.71 2.44
CA GLU A 42 12.03 18.30 3.85
C GLU A 42 10.70 18.56 4.55
N LYS A 43 10.05 19.70 4.28
CA LYS A 43 8.71 19.99 4.83
C LYS A 43 7.65 19.08 4.25
N THR A 44 7.76 18.73 2.96
CA THR A 44 6.87 17.76 2.32
C THR A 44 6.97 16.39 3.01
N VAL A 45 8.19 15.93 3.34
CA VAL A 45 8.39 14.69 4.09
C VAL A 45 7.71 14.75 5.46
N GLU A 46 7.89 15.84 6.22
CA GLU A 46 7.24 15.98 7.54
C GLU A 46 5.71 16.06 7.44
N GLU A 47 5.17 16.77 6.44
CA GLU A 47 3.72 16.87 6.23
C GLU A 47 3.10 15.51 5.87
N LEU A 48 3.81 14.67 5.10
CA LEU A 48 3.38 13.31 4.80
C LEU A 48 3.43 12.39 6.03
N LEU A 49 4.48 12.50 6.86
CA LEU A 49 4.68 11.67 8.05
C LEU A 49 3.77 12.07 9.22
N THR A 50 3.38 13.34 9.28
CA THR A 50 2.54 13.91 10.35
C THR A 50 1.50 14.84 9.74
N PRO A 51 0.50 14.29 9.01
CA PRO A 51 -0.50 15.09 8.33
C PRO A 51 -1.39 15.82 9.35
N VAL A 52 -1.65 17.09 9.07
CA VAL A 52 -2.58 17.93 9.83
C VAL A 52 -3.87 18.13 9.04
N ASN A 53 -5.00 18.32 9.73
CA ASN A 53 -6.30 18.55 9.10
C ASN A 53 -6.65 17.48 8.05
N ILE A 54 -6.61 16.21 8.45
CA ILE A 54 -6.92 15.09 7.57
C ILE A 54 -8.37 15.23 7.08
N THR A 55 -8.53 15.36 5.77
CA THR A 55 -9.82 15.40 5.08
C THR A 55 -9.90 14.24 4.09
N ARG A 56 -11.08 13.63 4.02
CA ARG A 56 -11.43 12.64 3.02
C ARG A 56 -12.94 12.60 2.83
N MET A 57 -13.40 11.84 1.86
CA MET A 57 -14.83 11.57 1.71
C MET A 57 -15.39 10.95 3.00
N PRO A 58 -16.47 11.50 3.58
CA PRO A 58 -17.02 10.99 4.84
C PRO A 58 -17.51 9.55 4.68
N ASP A 59 -17.16 8.68 5.63
CA ASP A 59 -17.61 7.29 5.64
C ASP A 59 -19.14 7.20 5.62
N SER A 60 -19.83 8.13 6.30
CA SER A 60 -21.29 8.20 6.28
C SER A 60 -21.89 8.54 4.92
N LEU A 61 -21.14 9.22 4.03
CA LEU A 61 -21.58 9.48 2.67
C LEU A 61 -21.41 8.24 1.81
N ILE A 62 -20.25 7.57 1.94
CA ILE A 62 -19.95 6.30 1.25
C ILE A 62 -21.00 5.25 1.63
N THR A 63 -21.27 5.07 2.91
CA THR A 63 -22.21 4.06 3.41
C THR A 63 -23.67 4.33 3.04
N ARG A 64 -24.09 5.60 2.92
CA ARG A 64 -25.44 5.91 2.43
C ARG A 64 -25.63 5.53 0.97
N TYR A 65 -24.58 5.63 0.16
CA TYR A 65 -24.63 5.33 -1.26
C TYR A 65 -24.38 3.84 -1.55
N HIS A 66 -23.40 3.26 -0.87
CA HIS A 66 -23.00 1.85 -0.94
C HIS A 66 -23.34 1.18 0.39
N THR A 67 -24.58 0.73 0.53
CA THR A 67 -25.12 0.19 1.79
C THR A 67 -24.39 -1.08 2.23
N GLU A 68 -23.80 -1.82 1.29
CA GLU A 68 -22.93 -2.97 1.55
C GLU A 68 -21.69 -2.61 2.36
N THR A 69 -21.23 -1.36 2.35
CA THR A 69 -20.06 -0.93 3.15
C THR A 69 -20.36 -0.85 4.65
N SER A 70 -21.64 -0.70 5.05
CA SER A 70 -22.05 -0.52 6.45
C SER A 70 -21.60 -1.66 7.36
N ALA A 71 -21.84 -2.90 6.93
CA ALA A 71 -21.44 -4.13 7.61
C ALA A 71 -20.36 -4.87 6.82
N THR A 72 -19.68 -4.20 5.88
CA THR A 72 -18.70 -4.80 4.97
C THR A 72 -19.24 -6.09 4.32
N MET A 73 -20.47 -6.01 3.80
CA MET A 73 -21.23 -7.14 3.26
C MET A 73 -20.56 -7.71 2.01
N GLY A 74 -20.47 -9.04 1.98
CA GLY A 74 -19.86 -9.77 0.87
C GLY A 74 -18.37 -9.43 0.68
N PRO A 75 -17.79 -9.84 -0.45
CA PRO A 75 -16.37 -9.60 -0.72
C PRO A 75 -16.06 -8.14 -1.11
N TYR A 76 -17.08 -7.30 -1.33
CA TYR A 76 -16.90 -5.97 -1.93
C TYR A 76 -16.99 -4.80 -0.93
N GLY A 77 -17.76 -4.95 0.15
CA GLY A 77 -18.08 -3.81 1.03
C GLY A 77 -16.85 -3.17 1.70
N GLY A 78 -15.97 -3.99 2.30
CA GLY A 78 -14.72 -3.51 2.91
C GLY A 78 -13.75 -2.87 1.90
N PRO A 79 -13.41 -3.58 0.81
CA PRO A 79 -12.57 -3.03 -0.26
C PRO A 79 -13.06 -1.71 -0.85
N THR A 80 -14.37 -1.60 -1.11
CA THR A 80 -14.98 -0.38 -1.68
C THR A 80 -14.82 0.81 -0.73
N GLU A 81 -15.05 0.63 0.57
CA GLU A 81 -14.80 1.67 1.58
C GLU A 81 -13.34 2.13 1.54
N TRP A 82 -12.40 1.18 1.46
CA TRP A 82 -10.97 1.51 1.46
C TRP A 82 -10.53 2.25 0.20
N ILE A 83 -11.05 1.87 -0.97
CA ILE A 83 -10.79 2.56 -2.24
C ILE A 83 -11.18 4.03 -2.16
N TYR A 84 -12.38 4.34 -1.64
CA TYR A 84 -12.79 5.74 -1.46
C TYR A 84 -11.85 6.51 -0.54
N ARG A 85 -11.37 5.89 0.53
CA ARG A 85 -10.40 6.53 1.45
C ARG A 85 -9.08 6.81 0.75
N MET A 86 -8.52 5.81 0.05
CA MET A 86 -7.25 5.95 -0.70
C MET A 86 -7.34 7.04 -1.80
N VAL A 87 -8.47 7.12 -2.50
CA VAL A 87 -8.67 8.14 -3.55
C VAL A 87 -8.88 9.53 -2.96
N SER A 88 -9.70 9.69 -1.92
CA SER A 88 -10.17 11.01 -1.47
C SER A 88 -9.35 11.65 -0.34
N THR A 89 -8.43 10.91 0.30
CA THR A 89 -7.65 11.43 1.43
C THR A 89 -6.60 12.45 0.98
N ASN A 90 -6.39 13.50 1.79
CA ASN A 90 -5.21 14.36 1.71
C ASN A 90 -4.01 13.84 2.53
N ALA A 91 -4.17 12.72 3.23
CA ALA A 91 -3.12 12.04 4.01
C ALA A 91 -2.81 10.65 3.43
N PRO A 92 -2.27 10.56 2.20
CA PRO A 92 -2.15 9.30 1.48
C PRO A 92 -1.19 8.31 2.14
N LEU A 93 -0.16 8.78 2.87
CA LEU A 93 0.78 7.92 3.58
C LEU A 93 0.11 7.05 4.65
N SER A 94 -0.97 7.52 5.28
CA SER A 94 -1.71 6.73 6.27
C SER A 94 -2.40 5.51 5.63
N GLU A 95 -2.91 5.63 4.41
CA GLU A 95 -3.47 4.48 3.69
C GLU A 95 -2.36 3.63 3.05
N LYS A 96 -1.26 4.26 2.63
CA LYS A 96 -0.08 3.58 2.09
C LYS A 96 0.60 2.68 3.12
N ILE A 97 0.73 3.14 4.37
CA ILE A 97 1.28 2.33 5.46
C ILE A 97 0.34 1.19 5.85
N ALA A 98 -0.98 1.40 5.77
CA ALA A 98 -1.93 0.32 6.00
C ALA A 98 -1.86 -0.75 4.90
N LEU A 99 -1.68 -0.34 3.64
CA LEU A 99 -1.43 -1.26 2.53
C LEU A 99 -0.12 -2.01 2.73
N PHE A 100 0.97 -1.32 3.08
CA PHE A 100 2.27 -1.93 3.40
C PHE A 100 2.13 -3.03 4.45
N TRP A 101 1.54 -2.73 5.60
CA TRP A 101 1.37 -3.73 6.66
C TRP A 101 0.44 -4.86 6.25
N HIS A 102 -0.60 -4.59 5.45
CA HIS A 102 -1.47 -5.64 4.94
C HIS A 102 -0.77 -6.56 3.91
N THR A 103 0.29 -6.09 3.25
CA THR A 103 1.13 -6.95 2.40
C THR A 103 2.02 -7.90 3.19
N ILE A 104 2.39 -7.55 4.43
CA ILE A 104 3.27 -8.36 5.30
C ILE A 104 2.43 -9.25 6.22
N PHE A 105 1.48 -8.62 6.93
CA PHE A 105 0.56 -9.28 7.86
C PHE A 105 -0.70 -9.71 7.13
N ALA A 106 -0.52 -10.63 6.19
CA ALA A 106 -1.58 -11.11 5.32
C ALA A 106 -2.69 -11.78 6.15
N THR A 107 -3.93 -11.32 5.96
CA THR A 107 -5.14 -12.04 6.38
C THR A 107 -6.16 -11.98 5.25
N SER A 108 -6.96 -13.03 5.07
CA SER A 108 -7.94 -13.09 3.97
C SER A 108 -9.37 -13.20 4.47
N VAL A 109 -10.24 -12.41 3.82
CA VAL A 109 -11.69 -12.42 4.02
C VAL A 109 -12.32 -13.79 3.74
N THR A 110 -11.65 -14.64 2.96
CA THR A 110 -12.16 -15.97 2.60
C THR A 110 -12.14 -16.94 3.78
N LYS A 111 -11.05 -16.98 4.56
CA LYS A 111 -10.96 -17.79 5.80
C LYS A 111 -11.77 -17.14 6.93
N LEU A 112 -11.58 -15.84 7.15
CA LEU A 112 -12.31 -15.08 8.19
C LEU A 112 -13.82 -15.09 7.97
N SER A 113 -14.22 -15.39 6.74
CA SER A 113 -15.59 -15.44 6.28
C SER A 113 -16.35 -14.12 6.48
N GLY A 114 -15.68 -12.99 6.73
CA GLY A 114 -16.29 -11.68 6.92
C GLY A 114 -15.26 -10.55 6.98
N ALA A 115 -15.64 -9.36 6.53
CA ALA A 115 -14.72 -8.23 6.37
C ALA A 115 -14.68 -7.26 7.57
N ILE A 116 -15.50 -7.44 8.61
CA ILE A 116 -15.45 -6.58 9.81
C ILE A 116 -14.13 -6.74 10.58
N PRO A 117 -13.65 -7.97 10.90
CA PRO A 117 -12.34 -8.14 11.52
C PRO A 117 -11.22 -7.51 10.68
N MET A 118 -11.25 -7.69 9.36
CA MET A 118 -10.27 -7.08 8.46
C MET A 118 -10.33 -5.55 8.46
N ARG A 119 -11.53 -4.97 8.40
CA ARG A 119 -11.69 -3.52 8.47
C ARG A 119 -11.09 -2.94 9.76
N ARG A 120 -11.24 -3.64 10.89
CA ARG A 120 -10.60 -3.28 12.16
C ARG A 120 -9.08 -3.40 12.07
N GLN A 121 -8.57 -4.51 11.51
CA GLN A 121 -7.14 -4.72 11.30
C GLN A 121 -6.51 -3.63 10.41
N ILE A 122 -7.13 -3.28 9.28
CA ILE A 122 -6.67 -2.18 8.41
C ILE A 122 -6.70 -0.84 9.18
N SER A 123 -7.69 -0.62 10.06
CA SER A 123 -7.68 0.56 10.93
C SER A 123 -6.53 0.57 11.90
N MET A 124 -6.25 -0.57 12.54
CA MET A 124 -5.10 -0.74 13.43
C MET A 124 -3.79 -0.44 12.68
N PHE A 125 -3.64 -0.89 11.43
CA PHE A 125 -2.47 -0.55 10.62
C PHE A 125 -2.35 0.95 10.33
N ARG A 126 -3.45 1.68 10.12
CA ARG A 126 -3.40 3.14 9.97
C ARG A 126 -2.99 3.83 11.26
N ASP A 127 -3.56 3.38 12.39
CA ASP A 127 -3.43 4.06 13.68
C ASP A 127 -2.07 3.78 14.34
N LYS A 128 -1.55 2.56 14.17
CA LYS A 128 -0.31 2.09 14.81
C LYS A 128 0.85 1.83 13.86
N GLY A 129 0.61 1.78 12.55
CA GLY A 129 1.62 1.39 11.57
C GLY A 129 2.80 2.35 11.42
N LEU A 130 2.68 3.59 11.89
CA LEU A 130 3.78 4.56 11.97
C LEU A 130 4.37 4.68 13.40
N GLY A 131 3.86 3.91 14.36
CA GLY A 131 4.30 3.91 15.75
C GLY A 131 5.50 3.00 16.00
N SER A 132 5.60 2.48 17.22
CA SER A 132 6.57 1.44 17.56
C SER A 132 6.16 0.10 16.94
N PHE A 133 7.13 -0.60 16.33
CA PHE A 133 6.92 -1.95 15.80
C PHE A 133 6.47 -2.94 16.88
N SER A 134 6.96 -2.77 18.12
CA SER A 134 6.54 -3.60 19.26
C SER A 134 5.05 -3.44 19.56
N ASP A 135 4.56 -2.19 19.63
CA ASP A 135 3.14 -1.90 19.84
C ASP A 135 2.27 -2.44 18.70
N LEU A 136 2.77 -2.34 17.46
CA LEU A 136 2.10 -2.88 16.28
C LEU A 136 1.99 -4.40 16.35
N LEU A 137 3.09 -5.11 16.64
CA LEU A 137 3.11 -6.56 16.77
C LEU A 137 2.19 -7.04 17.91
N ILE A 138 2.24 -6.43 19.09
CA ILE A 138 1.32 -6.79 20.20
C ILE A 138 -0.13 -6.59 19.76
N SER A 139 -0.43 -5.51 19.04
CA SER A 139 -1.79 -5.23 18.57
C SER A 139 -2.25 -6.21 17.49
N LEU A 140 -1.32 -6.65 16.63
CA LEU A 140 -1.55 -7.68 15.64
C LEU A 140 -1.80 -9.04 16.31
N SER A 141 -1.00 -9.41 17.32
CA SER A 141 -1.17 -10.65 18.08
C SER A 141 -2.52 -10.71 18.81
N LYS A 142 -3.08 -9.55 19.20
CA LYS A 142 -4.43 -9.43 19.80
C LYS A 142 -5.54 -9.22 18.76
N ASP A 143 -5.20 -9.08 17.48
CA ASP A 143 -6.19 -8.80 16.46
C ASP A 143 -7.01 -10.07 16.15
N PRO A 144 -8.35 -10.01 16.26
CA PRO A 144 -9.18 -11.20 16.04
C PRO A 144 -9.08 -11.78 14.63
N ALA A 145 -8.78 -10.96 13.61
CA ALA A 145 -8.55 -11.49 12.28
C ALA A 145 -7.27 -12.33 12.26
N MET A 146 -6.18 -11.85 12.86
CA MET A 146 -4.93 -12.60 12.90
C MET A 146 -5.03 -13.88 13.75
N ILE A 147 -5.64 -13.81 14.93
CA ILE A 147 -5.81 -14.97 15.84
C ILE A 147 -6.51 -16.13 15.15
N TYR A 148 -7.57 -15.86 14.38
CA TYR A 148 -8.26 -16.90 13.62
C TYR A 148 -7.54 -17.27 12.33
N TRP A 149 -6.93 -16.30 11.64
CA TRP A 149 -6.19 -16.54 10.40
C TRP A 149 -5.07 -17.57 10.60
N LEU A 150 -4.41 -17.54 11.76
CA LEU A 150 -3.32 -18.46 12.11
C LEU A 150 -3.69 -19.46 13.21
N ASP A 151 -4.98 -19.67 13.43
CA ASP A 151 -5.51 -20.72 14.30
C ASP A 151 -5.01 -20.65 15.77
N ASN A 152 -4.59 -19.47 16.25
CA ASN A 152 -4.19 -19.30 17.64
C ASN A 152 -5.37 -19.45 18.61
N TRP A 153 -6.61 -19.30 18.13
CA TRP A 153 -7.79 -19.56 18.96
C TRP A 153 -7.92 -21.02 19.41
N THR A 154 -7.23 -21.96 18.75
CA THR A 154 -7.12 -23.38 19.15
C THR A 154 -5.78 -23.70 19.82
N ASN A 155 -5.01 -22.68 20.24
CA ASN A 155 -3.72 -22.87 20.89
C ASN A 155 -3.92 -22.94 22.41
N HIS A 156 -3.90 -24.16 22.94
CA HIS A 156 -4.20 -24.46 24.34
C HIS A 156 -2.95 -24.96 25.04
N LYS A 157 -2.80 -24.71 26.35
CA LYS A 157 -1.62 -25.19 27.10
C LYS A 157 -1.39 -26.70 27.02
N ASP A 158 -2.47 -27.48 26.87
CA ASP A 158 -2.42 -28.94 26.78
C ASP A 158 -2.33 -29.46 25.31
N GLU A 159 -2.52 -28.57 24.33
CA GLU A 159 -2.45 -28.85 22.89
C GLU A 159 -1.90 -27.63 22.13
N ILE A 160 -0.58 -27.54 22.06
CA ILE A 160 0.12 -26.39 21.48
C ILE A 160 -0.05 -26.35 19.96
N ASN A 161 -0.51 -25.20 19.44
CA ASN A 161 -0.55 -24.92 18.01
C ASN A 161 0.58 -23.96 17.62
N GLU A 162 1.56 -24.49 16.88
CA GLU A 162 2.76 -23.75 16.49
C GLU A 162 2.55 -22.72 15.37
N ASN A 163 1.41 -22.75 14.67
CA ASN A 163 1.20 -21.99 13.43
C ASN A 163 1.46 -20.49 13.64
N TYR A 164 0.79 -19.86 14.61
CA TYR A 164 1.02 -18.43 14.88
C TYR A 164 2.46 -18.12 15.31
N GLY A 165 3.05 -18.96 16.18
CA GLY A 165 4.42 -18.77 16.64
C GLY A 165 5.45 -18.87 15.52
N ARG A 166 5.27 -19.80 14.58
CA ARG A 166 6.12 -19.97 13.40
C ARG A 166 6.02 -18.76 12.48
N GLU A 167 4.81 -18.36 12.08
CA GLU A 167 4.62 -17.24 11.17
C GLU A 167 5.07 -15.90 11.76
N LEU A 168 4.90 -15.72 13.08
CA LEU A 168 5.38 -14.53 13.77
C LEU A 168 6.91 -14.37 13.60
N LEU A 169 7.67 -15.46 13.74
CA LEU A 169 9.12 -15.45 13.58
C LEU A 169 9.53 -15.40 12.10
N GLU A 170 8.91 -16.25 11.28
CA GLU A 170 9.30 -16.51 9.90
C GLU A 170 8.92 -15.37 8.96
N LEU A 171 7.63 -15.00 8.91
CA LEU A 171 7.10 -14.10 7.89
C LEU A 171 6.83 -12.70 8.40
N PHE A 172 6.69 -12.51 9.71
CA PHE A 172 6.22 -11.24 10.27
C PHE A 172 7.31 -10.44 10.98
N SER A 173 8.43 -11.06 11.38
CA SER A 173 9.44 -10.35 12.17
C SER A 173 10.89 -10.62 11.80
N MET A 174 11.35 -11.87 11.71
CA MET A 174 12.80 -12.14 11.66
C MET A 174 13.27 -12.76 10.33
N GLY A 175 12.40 -13.43 9.58
CA GLY A 175 12.81 -14.18 8.40
C GLY A 175 13.39 -15.55 8.75
N VAL A 176 13.31 -16.47 7.79
CA VAL A 176 13.85 -17.83 7.89
C VAL A 176 15.34 -17.84 8.26
N GLY A 177 15.71 -18.73 9.18
CA GLY A 177 17.11 -19.00 9.54
C GLY A 177 17.65 -18.21 10.74
N ASN A 178 16.81 -17.39 11.38
CA ASN A 178 17.20 -16.56 12.53
C ASN A 178 16.68 -17.09 13.90
N TYR A 179 16.06 -18.26 13.91
CA TYR A 179 15.49 -18.91 15.09
C TYR A 179 15.62 -20.44 14.97
N SER A 180 15.51 -21.14 16.09
CA SER A 180 15.45 -22.60 16.13
C SER A 180 14.01 -23.11 16.15
N GLU A 181 13.83 -24.41 15.88
CA GLU A 181 12.53 -25.07 16.03
C GLU A 181 12.03 -25.05 17.49
N GLU A 182 12.95 -24.99 18.47
CA GLU A 182 12.57 -24.86 19.87
C GLU A 182 12.01 -23.46 20.15
N ASP A 183 12.59 -22.41 19.55
CA ASP A 183 12.06 -21.05 19.68
C ASP A 183 10.63 -20.95 19.12
N VAL A 184 10.29 -21.70 18.07
CA VAL A 184 8.91 -21.77 17.54
C VAL A 184 7.95 -22.33 18.58
N LYS A 185 8.33 -23.42 19.26
CA LYS A 185 7.50 -24.04 20.29
C LYS A 185 7.33 -23.14 21.50
N GLU A 186 8.40 -22.53 21.98
CA GLU A 186 8.38 -21.65 23.14
C GLU A 186 7.61 -20.35 22.85
N CYS A 187 7.71 -19.84 21.61
CA CYS A 187 6.85 -18.77 21.12
C CYS A 187 5.38 -19.18 21.15
N ALA A 188 5.03 -20.34 20.59
CA ALA A 188 3.66 -20.85 20.57
C ALA A 188 3.08 -21.07 21.98
N ARG A 189 3.85 -21.66 22.89
CA ARG A 189 3.50 -21.83 24.32
C ARG A 189 3.15 -20.50 24.98
N SER A 190 3.86 -19.43 24.63
CA SER A 190 3.64 -18.09 25.21
C SER A 190 2.35 -17.41 24.73
N PHE A 191 1.78 -17.84 23.59
CA PHE A 191 0.51 -17.33 23.06
C PHE A 191 -0.72 -18.19 23.42
N THR A 192 -0.54 -19.23 24.24
CA THR A 192 -1.65 -20.04 24.77
C THR A 192 -2.61 -19.18 25.59
N GLY A 193 -3.91 -19.48 25.51
CA GLY A 193 -4.97 -18.71 26.16
C GLY A 193 -5.36 -17.40 25.44
N TRP A 194 -4.65 -16.99 24.38
CA TRP A 194 -5.05 -15.84 23.55
C TRP A 194 -6.03 -16.30 22.47
N THR A 195 -7.30 -15.97 22.64
CA THR A 195 -8.39 -16.49 21.80
C THR A 195 -9.39 -15.39 21.42
N VAL A 196 -10.49 -15.80 20.80
CA VAL A 196 -11.64 -14.93 20.49
C VAL A 196 -12.85 -15.33 21.33
N VAL A 197 -13.64 -14.33 21.75
CA VAL A 197 -14.88 -14.54 22.50
C VAL A 197 -15.82 -15.47 21.73
N ASN A 198 -16.21 -16.60 22.32
CA ASN A 198 -17.08 -17.61 21.73
C ASN A 198 -16.55 -18.22 20.41
N GLY A 199 -15.25 -18.56 20.34
CA GLY A 199 -14.60 -19.16 19.17
C GLY A 199 -15.38 -20.30 18.51
N ASP A 200 -15.76 -21.34 19.26
CA ASP A 200 -16.51 -22.49 18.73
C ASP A 200 -17.85 -22.10 18.09
N TYR A 201 -18.58 -21.19 18.73
CA TYR A 201 -19.84 -20.69 18.18
C TYR A 201 -19.60 -19.87 16.91
N ILE A 202 -18.56 -19.03 16.92
CA ILE A 202 -18.17 -18.22 15.77
C ILE A 202 -17.80 -19.14 14.60
N ASP A 203 -16.98 -20.16 14.82
CA ASP A 203 -16.55 -21.10 13.78
C ASP A 203 -17.74 -21.91 13.20
N ALA A 204 -18.60 -22.42 14.09
CA ALA A 204 -19.82 -23.12 13.69
C ALA A 204 -20.78 -22.22 12.90
N GLN A 205 -20.84 -20.91 13.20
CA GLN A 205 -21.62 -19.95 12.43
C GLN A 205 -20.90 -19.49 11.16
N ALA A 206 -19.57 -19.41 11.18
CA ALA A 206 -18.75 -19.06 10.03
C ALA A 206 -18.96 -20.09 8.90
N SER A 207 -19.04 -21.36 9.27
CA SER A 207 -19.33 -22.47 8.38
C SER A 207 -20.75 -22.46 7.79
N LYS A 208 -21.73 -21.77 8.43
CA LYS A 208 -23.16 -21.85 8.09
C LYS A 208 -23.68 -20.70 7.20
N CYS A 209 -22.86 -19.71 6.84
CA CYS A 209 -23.19 -18.63 5.89
C CYS A 209 -24.55 -17.93 6.09
N SER A 210 -25.10 -17.88 7.31
CA SER A 210 -26.55 -17.69 7.51
C SER A 210 -27.01 -16.30 7.95
N PHE A 211 -26.14 -15.28 8.01
CA PHE A 211 -26.54 -13.94 8.49
C PHE A 211 -26.76 -12.89 7.39
N GLN A 212 -27.39 -13.27 6.27
CA GLN A 212 -28.08 -12.26 5.47
C GLN A 212 -29.39 -11.86 6.20
N PRO A 213 -29.74 -10.57 6.34
CA PRO A 213 -29.11 -9.37 5.78
C PRO A 213 -28.12 -8.63 6.72
N TYR A 214 -27.89 -9.10 7.95
CA TYR A 214 -27.24 -8.32 9.01
C TYR A 214 -25.70 -8.42 9.09
N GLY A 215 -25.06 -9.18 8.20
CA GLY A 215 -23.61 -9.37 8.20
C GLY A 215 -23.13 -10.29 9.33
N ARG A 216 -21.84 -10.61 9.35
CA ARG A 216 -21.26 -11.54 10.33
C ARG A 216 -20.84 -10.82 11.61
N TYR A 217 -20.77 -11.56 12.73
CA TYR A 217 -20.37 -11.01 14.03
C TYR A 217 -18.97 -10.41 14.00
N ALA A 218 -18.79 -9.32 14.75
CA ALA A 218 -17.49 -8.74 14.98
C ALA A 218 -16.77 -9.52 16.08
N TRP A 219 -15.67 -10.18 15.73
CA TRP A 219 -14.88 -10.96 16.68
C TRP A 219 -14.17 -10.06 17.67
N GLN A 220 -13.97 -10.56 18.88
CA GLN A 220 -13.37 -9.82 19.98
C GLN A 220 -12.30 -10.68 20.62
N PHE A 221 -11.15 -10.09 20.92
CA PHE A 221 -10.08 -10.73 21.65
C PHE A 221 -10.51 -11.10 23.06
N GLN A 222 -10.02 -12.23 23.55
CA GLN A 222 -10.13 -12.67 24.93
C GLN A 222 -8.84 -13.36 25.35
N TYR A 223 -8.38 -13.09 26.56
CA TYR A 223 -7.33 -13.87 27.21
C TYR A 223 -7.95 -14.77 28.28
N LEU A 224 -7.61 -16.06 28.26
CA LEU A 224 -8.02 -17.08 29.21
C LEU A 224 -6.80 -17.52 30.04
N PRO A 225 -6.59 -16.96 31.25
CA PRO A 225 -5.45 -17.30 32.09
C PRO A 225 -5.38 -18.80 32.43
N GLU A 226 -6.52 -19.45 32.60
CA GLU A 226 -6.61 -20.87 32.91
C GLU A 226 -6.12 -21.80 31.78
N ASP A 227 -6.05 -21.29 30.56
CA ASP A 227 -5.62 -22.01 29.35
C ASP A 227 -4.21 -21.59 28.90
N HIS A 228 -3.57 -20.70 29.66
CA HIS A 228 -2.19 -20.30 29.44
C HIS A 228 -1.21 -21.31 30.05
N ASP A 229 -0.09 -21.56 29.37
CA ASP A 229 1.05 -22.31 29.88
C ASP A 229 1.98 -21.37 30.65
N ASP A 230 1.90 -21.42 31.98
CA ASP A 230 2.77 -20.67 32.92
C ASP A 230 4.13 -21.33 33.19
N GLY A 231 4.51 -22.36 32.42
CA GLY A 231 5.82 -23.00 32.53
C GLY A 231 6.96 -22.05 32.20
N GLU A 232 8.14 -22.32 32.76
CA GLU A 232 9.39 -21.65 32.37
C GLU A 232 9.71 -21.98 30.89
N LYS A 233 10.15 -20.95 30.17
CA LYS A 233 10.42 -20.96 28.73
C LYS A 233 11.84 -20.43 28.48
N GLU A 234 12.50 -20.96 27.46
CA GLU A 234 13.78 -20.46 26.97
C GLU A 234 13.58 -20.03 25.51
N PHE A 235 13.66 -18.73 25.25
CA PHE A 235 13.34 -18.17 23.94
C PHE A 235 14.40 -17.15 23.52
N LEU A 236 15.04 -17.39 22.38
CA LEU A 236 16.11 -16.55 21.80
C LEU A 236 17.22 -16.22 22.81
N GLY A 237 17.55 -17.17 23.70
CA GLY A 237 18.58 -17.05 24.72
C GLY A 237 18.14 -16.36 26.03
N GLU A 238 16.90 -15.89 26.13
CA GLU A 238 16.31 -15.38 27.38
C GLU A 238 15.52 -16.50 28.09
N LYS A 239 15.49 -16.51 29.43
CA LYS A 239 14.73 -17.48 30.25
C LYS A 239 13.72 -16.79 31.15
N GLY A 240 12.51 -17.32 31.22
CA GLY A 240 11.47 -16.81 32.10
C GLY A 240 10.11 -17.46 31.85
N ASN A 241 9.12 -17.12 32.68
CA ASN A 241 7.73 -17.43 32.38
C ASN A 241 7.16 -16.36 31.45
N PHE A 242 7.43 -16.51 30.15
CA PHE A 242 7.06 -15.52 29.15
C PHE A 242 5.59 -15.61 28.73
N THR A 243 4.99 -14.44 28.56
CA THR A 243 3.71 -14.22 27.90
C THR A 243 3.90 -13.79 26.43
N GLY A 244 2.82 -13.75 25.65
CA GLY A 244 2.86 -13.26 24.28
C GLY A 244 3.41 -11.83 24.15
N GLU A 245 3.16 -10.94 25.11
CA GLU A 245 3.78 -9.61 25.11
C GLU A 245 5.29 -9.66 25.33
N ASP A 246 5.77 -10.53 26.22
CA ASP A 246 7.21 -10.68 26.50
C ASP A 246 7.94 -11.21 25.26
N ILE A 247 7.38 -12.21 24.58
CA ILE A 247 7.92 -12.75 23.33
C ILE A 247 8.06 -11.66 22.27
N VAL A 248 7.04 -10.82 22.07
CA VAL A 248 7.13 -9.71 21.10
C VAL A 248 8.25 -8.74 21.48
N GLN A 249 8.44 -8.44 22.77
CA GLN A 249 9.55 -7.58 23.20
C GLN A 249 10.91 -8.22 22.90
N ILE A 250 11.07 -9.52 23.17
CA ILE A 250 12.32 -10.24 22.89
C ILE A 250 12.62 -10.26 21.39
N ILE A 251 11.61 -10.51 20.54
CA ILE A 251 11.74 -10.45 19.07
C ILE A 251 12.20 -9.06 18.62
N CYS A 252 11.60 -7.99 19.15
CA CYS A 252 11.94 -6.63 18.72
C CYS A 252 13.38 -6.21 19.04
N LYS A 253 14.03 -6.84 20.02
CA LYS A 253 15.44 -6.59 20.36
C LYS A 253 16.44 -7.21 19.37
N GLN A 254 16.01 -8.17 18.56
CA GLN A 254 16.91 -8.91 17.67
C GLN A 254 17.35 -8.08 16.47
N ASP A 255 18.63 -8.22 16.08
CA ASP A 255 19.18 -7.59 14.87
C ASP A 255 18.49 -8.11 13.59
N ALA A 256 18.11 -9.39 13.58
CA ALA A 256 17.35 -10.01 12.50
C ALA A 256 16.03 -9.24 12.25
N THR A 257 15.30 -8.87 13.29
CA THR A 257 14.05 -8.11 13.19
C THR A 257 14.27 -6.73 12.59
N ALA A 258 15.28 -6.00 13.06
CA ALA A 258 15.62 -4.70 12.51
C ALA A 258 15.99 -4.79 11.02
N THR A 259 16.73 -5.84 10.64
CA THR A 259 17.14 -6.11 9.25
C THR A 259 15.94 -6.44 8.38
N PHE A 260 15.07 -7.33 8.83
CA PHE A 260 13.87 -7.77 8.13
C PHE A 260 12.92 -6.61 7.82
N ILE A 261 12.59 -5.79 8.83
CA ILE A 261 11.71 -4.63 8.66
C ILE A 261 12.35 -3.54 7.80
N SER A 262 13.64 -3.27 7.97
CA SER A 262 14.37 -2.31 7.12
C SER A 262 14.36 -2.73 5.65
N ARG A 263 14.52 -4.03 5.38
CA ARG A 263 14.49 -4.59 4.03
C ARG A 263 13.09 -4.51 3.41
N HIS A 264 12.04 -4.82 4.18
CA HIS A 264 10.65 -4.61 3.74
C HIS A 264 10.34 -3.15 3.42
N ILE A 265 10.80 -2.21 4.26
CA ILE A 265 10.65 -0.77 4.00
C ILE A 265 11.33 -0.38 2.69
N CYS A 266 12.56 -0.82 2.44
CA CYS A 266 13.25 -0.57 1.18
C CYS A 266 12.52 -1.20 -0.02
N ASN A 267 12.10 -2.47 0.08
CA ASN A 267 11.38 -3.18 -0.98
C ASN A 267 10.03 -2.51 -1.33
N PHE A 268 9.33 -2.02 -0.31
CA PHE A 268 8.02 -1.40 -0.52
C PHE A 268 8.09 0.06 -0.92
N PHE A 269 9.03 0.86 -0.40
CA PHE A 269 9.08 2.32 -0.59
C PHE A 269 10.18 2.80 -1.54
N LEU A 270 11.29 2.06 -1.74
CA LEU A 270 12.40 2.50 -2.60
C LEU A 270 12.37 1.81 -3.98
N ALA A 271 12.59 0.50 -4.03
CA ALA A 271 12.76 -0.25 -5.27
C ALA A 271 12.36 -1.72 -5.07
N ASP A 272 11.92 -2.40 -6.12
CA ASP A 272 11.61 -3.83 -6.02
C ASP A 272 12.87 -4.65 -5.68
N GLU A 273 12.66 -5.68 -4.88
CA GLU A 273 13.66 -6.65 -4.50
C GLU A 273 13.26 -8.07 -4.94
N VAL A 274 14.20 -9.02 -4.84
CA VAL A 274 13.88 -10.43 -4.93
C VAL A 274 12.81 -10.83 -3.90
N PRO A 275 12.01 -11.88 -4.17
CA PRO A 275 10.99 -12.36 -3.24
C PRO A 275 11.55 -12.63 -1.83
N VAL A 276 10.71 -12.44 -0.81
CA VAL A 276 11.11 -12.58 0.62
C VAL A 276 11.73 -13.95 0.91
N THR A 277 11.23 -15.01 0.26
CA THR A 277 11.76 -16.38 0.37
C THR A 277 13.22 -16.52 -0.09
N GLN A 278 13.74 -15.57 -0.87
CA GLN A 278 15.13 -15.55 -1.33
C GLN A 278 16.05 -14.70 -0.44
N TRP A 279 15.50 -13.95 0.51
CA TRP A 279 16.27 -13.04 1.37
C TRP A 279 17.38 -13.71 2.20
N PRO A 280 17.23 -14.97 2.66
CA PRO A 280 18.33 -15.68 3.34
C PRO A 280 19.54 -15.97 2.43
N TYR A 281 19.35 -15.96 1.12
CA TYR A 281 20.36 -16.36 0.13
C TYR A 281 20.90 -15.19 -0.69
N GLU A 282 20.12 -14.11 -0.82
CA GLU A 282 20.45 -12.93 -1.61
C GLU A 282 20.61 -11.69 -0.73
N ALA A 283 21.74 -11.02 -0.90
CA ALA A 283 22.04 -9.78 -0.20
C ALA A 283 21.09 -8.65 -0.63
N PRO A 284 20.78 -7.68 0.24
CA PRO A 284 19.89 -6.60 -0.13
C PRO A 284 20.50 -5.64 -1.15
N ASN A 285 19.66 -5.05 -2.00
CA ASN A 285 20.08 -4.09 -3.02
C ASN A 285 20.81 -2.85 -2.43
N ASN A 286 20.41 -2.40 -1.24
CA ASN A 286 20.93 -1.20 -0.58
C ASN A 286 21.39 -1.50 0.86
N PRO A 287 22.51 -2.23 1.06
CA PRO A 287 22.93 -2.69 2.39
C PRO A 287 23.29 -1.53 3.34
N LYS A 288 23.91 -0.46 2.81
CA LYS A 288 24.26 0.73 3.61
C LYS A 288 23.03 1.46 4.15
N LEU A 289 21.96 1.53 3.35
CA LEU A 289 20.71 2.16 3.76
C LEU A 289 20.01 1.31 4.82
N ILE A 290 20.00 -0.02 4.66
CA ILE A 290 19.46 -0.93 5.67
C ILE A 290 20.18 -0.76 7.01
N GLU A 291 21.51 -0.66 7.03
CA GLU A 291 22.25 -0.41 8.27
C GLU A 291 21.90 0.94 8.92
N LYS A 292 21.67 2.00 8.12
CA LYS A 292 21.16 3.28 8.63
C LYS A 292 19.77 3.12 9.27
N LEU A 293 18.86 2.39 8.62
CA LEU A 293 17.51 2.16 9.11
C LEU A 293 17.49 1.30 10.38
N LYS A 294 18.32 0.25 10.45
CA LYS A 294 18.51 -0.58 11.65
C LYS A 294 18.96 0.24 12.84
N LYS A 295 19.92 1.15 12.64
CA LYS A 295 20.39 2.04 13.70
C LYS A 295 19.25 2.90 14.24
N VAL A 296 18.46 3.51 13.36
CA VAL A 296 17.30 4.33 13.74
C VAL A 296 16.24 3.50 14.46
N TYR A 297 15.99 2.28 13.99
CA TYR A 297 15.08 1.33 14.62
C TYR A 297 15.44 1.13 16.10
N PHE A 298 16.70 0.90 16.45
CA PHE A 298 17.11 0.76 17.86
C PHE A 298 17.13 2.10 18.63
N GLU A 299 17.63 3.18 18.03
CA GLU A 299 17.74 4.49 18.71
C GLU A 299 16.39 5.11 19.07
N THR A 300 15.34 4.77 18.33
CA THR A 300 14.01 5.37 18.45
C THR A 300 12.98 4.44 19.10
N ASN A 301 13.44 3.35 19.72
CA ASN A 301 12.57 2.32 20.30
C ASN A 301 11.57 1.74 19.27
N TYR A 302 12.13 1.31 18.15
CA TYR A 302 11.48 0.58 17.06
C TYR A 302 10.46 1.42 16.27
N ASN A 303 10.68 2.73 16.15
CA ASN A 303 9.71 3.65 15.56
C ASN A 303 9.75 3.68 14.02
N ILE A 304 8.66 3.25 13.39
CA ILE A 304 8.54 3.13 11.93
C ILE A 304 8.51 4.50 11.24
N LYS A 305 7.88 5.51 11.86
CA LYS A 305 7.87 6.88 11.31
C LYS A 305 9.28 7.45 11.19
N GLU A 306 10.11 7.25 12.22
CA GLU A 306 11.50 7.70 12.21
C GLU A 306 12.33 6.99 11.13
N MET A 307 12.12 5.68 10.94
CA MET A 307 12.75 4.93 9.85
C MET A 307 12.34 5.48 8.47
N LEU A 308 11.05 5.74 8.25
CA LEU A 308 10.57 6.32 6.99
C LEU A 308 11.09 7.74 6.76
N ARG A 309 11.23 8.55 7.82
CA ARG A 309 11.88 9.86 7.74
C ARG A 309 13.30 9.76 7.21
N VAL A 310 14.10 8.85 7.78
CA VAL A 310 15.49 8.64 7.34
C VAL A 310 15.55 8.09 5.93
N LEU A 311 14.63 7.19 5.55
CA LEU A 311 14.52 6.71 4.18
C LEU A 311 14.27 7.86 3.19
N PHE A 312 13.20 8.64 3.39
CA PHE A 312 12.80 9.68 2.44
C PHE A 312 13.80 10.83 2.37
N LEU A 313 14.50 11.14 3.47
CA LEU A 313 15.54 12.17 3.47
C LEU A 313 16.90 11.68 2.95
N SER A 314 17.08 10.38 2.73
CA SER A 314 18.35 9.81 2.28
C SER A 314 18.73 10.23 0.86
N GLU A 315 20.04 10.32 0.61
CA GLU A 315 20.58 10.54 -0.73
C GLU A 315 20.21 9.39 -1.67
N GLU A 316 20.18 8.16 -1.15
CA GLU A 316 19.78 6.98 -1.90
C GLU A 316 18.34 7.09 -2.43
N PHE A 317 17.39 7.64 -1.65
CA PHE A 317 16.02 7.84 -2.10
C PHE A 317 15.88 9.00 -3.11
N LYS A 318 16.72 10.03 -2.96
CA LYS A 318 16.73 11.20 -3.85
C LYS A 318 17.49 10.99 -5.16
N ASP A 319 18.28 9.92 -5.26
CA ASP A 319 19.04 9.57 -6.46
C ASP A 319 18.12 9.09 -7.60
N ARG A 320 18.23 9.73 -8.77
CA ARG A 320 17.47 9.37 -9.98
C ARG A 320 17.73 7.93 -10.43
N SER A 321 18.86 7.33 -10.06
CA SER A 321 19.15 5.93 -10.35
C SER A 321 18.14 4.97 -9.71
N ASN A 322 17.45 5.39 -8.63
CA ASN A 322 16.40 4.62 -7.95
C ASN A 322 14.98 4.97 -8.41
N PHE A 323 14.79 5.94 -9.32
CA PHE A 323 13.47 6.26 -9.84
C PHE A 323 12.99 5.16 -10.79
N TYR A 324 11.69 4.86 -10.76
CA TYR A 324 11.07 3.86 -11.63
C TYR A 324 11.69 2.46 -11.50
N LYS A 325 12.27 2.15 -10.34
CA LYS A 325 12.81 0.81 -10.00
C LYS A 325 11.78 -0.12 -9.36
N LYS A 326 10.54 0.33 -9.23
CA LYS A 326 9.44 -0.47 -8.72
C LYS A 326 8.29 -0.53 -9.71
N VAL A 327 7.75 -1.72 -9.93
CA VAL A 327 6.48 -1.93 -10.62
C VAL A 327 5.35 -1.55 -9.69
N LYS A 328 4.46 -0.66 -10.13
CA LYS A 328 3.25 -0.31 -9.36
C LYS A 328 2.44 -1.58 -9.11
N SER A 329 2.11 -1.86 -7.86
CA SER A 329 1.05 -2.84 -7.59
C SER A 329 -0.28 -2.38 -8.22
N PRO A 330 -1.22 -3.28 -8.53
CA PRO A 330 -2.49 -2.90 -9.13
C PRO A 330 -3.27 -1.84 -8.33
N SER A 331 -3.25 -1.92 -6.99
CA SER A 331 -3.83 -0.90 -6.12
C SER A 331 -3.14 0.47 -6.28
N GLU A 332 -1.80 0.51 -6.34
CA GLU A 332 -1.07 1.76 -6.59
C GLU A 332 -1.43 2.38 -7.94
N LEU A 333 -1.45 1.57 -9.01
CA LEU A 333 -1.80 2.04 -10.35
C LEU A 333 -3.23 2.57 -10.39
N VAL A 334 -4.20 1.75 -9.97
CA VAL A 334 -5.62 2.09 -10.06
C VAL A 334 -5.94 3.33 -9.22
N ILE A 335 -5.48 3.38 -7.97
CA ILE A 335 -5.70 4.54 -7.11
C ILE A 335 -5.01 5.79 -7.69
N SER A 336 -3.80 5.67 -8.25
CA SER A 336 -3.11 6.82 -8.85
C SER A 336 -3.88 7.44 -10.00
N VAL A 337 -4.43 6.60 -10.88
CA VAL A 337 -5.25 7.03 -12.02
C VAL A 337 -6.53 7.68 -11.52
N MET A 338 -7.22 7.04 -10.57
CA MET A 338 -8.49 7.55 -10.02
C MET A 338 -8.34 8.90 -9.31
N ARG A 339 -7.19 9.14 -8.66
CA ARG A 339 -6.84 10.45 -8.08
C ARG A 339 -6.57 11.49 -9.17
N LEU A 340 -5.76 11.15 -10.17
CA LEU A 340 -5.39 12.06 -11.25
C LEU A 340 -6.60 12.47 -12.11
N THR A 341 -7.51 11.54 -12.39
CA THR A 341 -8.73 11.80 -13.18
C THR A 341 -9.83 12.46 -12.35
N ASP A 342 -9.69 12.51 -11.02
CA ASP A 342 -10.70 12.98 -10.07
C ASP A 342 -12.08 12.32 -10.31
N LYS A 343 -12.07 11.01 -10.58
CA LYS A 343 -13.25 10.27 -11.07
C LYS A 343 -14.43 10.31 -10.08
N PHE A 344 -14.15 10.25 -8.78
CA PHE A 344 -15.19 10.35 -7.76
C PHE A 344 -15.61 11.80 -7.51
N GLY A 345 -14.76 12.80 -7.78
CA GLY A 345 -15.04 14.21 -7.51
C GLY A 345 -15.62 14.41 -6.10
N ASN A 346 -16.75 15.12 -6.02
CA ASN A 346 -17.38 15.49 -4.75
C ASN A 346 -18.30 14.42 -4.12
N GLY A 347 -18.37 13.19 -4.64
CA GLY A 347 -19.27 12.19 -4.05
C GLY A 347 -19.11 10.76 -4.56
N PRO A 348 -19.72 9.78 -3.87
CA PRO A 348 -19.68 8.39 -4.30
C PRO A 348 -20.36 8.18 -5.66
N ARG A 349 -19.99 7.07 -6.30
CA ARG A 349 -20.34 6.67 -7.67
C ARG A 349 -20.53 5.16 -7.71
N LEU A 350 -21.43 4.66 -8.54
CA LEU A 350 -21.71 3.22 -8.66
C LEU A 350 -20.51 2.43 -9.22
N ASP A 351 -19.60 3.10 -9.93
CA ASP A 351 -18.44 2.49 -10.60
C ASP A 351 -17.31 2.07 -9.64
N ALA A 352 -17.37 2.40 -8.34
CA ALA A 352 -16.35 1.98 -7.38
C ALA A 352 -16.16 0.45 -7.31
N ARG A 353 -17.22 -0.31 -7.61
CA ARG A 353 -17.11 -1.77 -7.78
C ARG A 353 -16.26 -2.14 -9.00
N ASN A 354 -16.37 -1.42 -10.10
CA ASN A 354 -15.56 -1.66 -11.30
C ASN A 354 -14.09 -1.32 -11.03
N VAL A 355 -13.82 -0.27 -10.24
CA VAL A 355 -12.47 0.09 -9.79
C VAL A 355 -11.86 -1.03 -8.97
N PHE A 356 -12.63 -1.63 -8.06
CA PHE A 356 -12.19 -2.82 -7.33
C PHE A 356 -11.93 -4.02 -8.26
N LEU A 357 -12.86 -4.32 -9.17
CA LEU A 357 -12.71 -5.43 -10.12
C LEU A 357 -11.50 -5.24 -11.03
N ALA A 358 -11.16 -4.00 -11.41
CA ALA A 358 -9.95 -3.71 -12.16
C ALA A 358 -8.69 -4.15 -11.40
N MET A 359 -8.59 -3.88 -10.09
CA MET A 359 -7.48 -4.36 -9.27
C MET A 359 -7.43 -5.89 -9.21
N VAL A 360 -8.58 -6.54 -9.08
CA VAL A 360 -8.70 -8.01 -9.05
C VAL A 360 -8.23 -8.62 -10.38
N ASN A 361 -8.68 -8.07 -11.51
CA ASN A 361 -8.29 -8.54 -12.85
C ASN A 361 -6.80 -8.35 -13.12
N MET A 362 -6.17 -7.37 -12.48
CA MET A 362 -4.72 -7.13 -12.52
C MET A 362 -3.95 -7.96 -11.47
N GLY A 363 -4.62 -8.80 -10.70
CA GLY A 363 -4.00 -9.77 -9.77
C GLY A 363 -4.00 -9.36 -8.28
N GLN A 364 -4.50 -8.19 -7.90
CA GLN A 364 -4.51 -7.75 -6.50
C GLN A 364 -5.93 -7.56 -5.96
N HIS A 365 -6.41 -8.56 -5.23
CA HIS A 365 -7.67 -8.50 -4.50
C HIS A 365 -7.42 -7.96 -3.09
N ILE A 366 -7.47 -6.64 -2.89
CA ILE A 366 -7.31 -6.03 -1.55
C ILE A 366 -8.34 -6.66 -0.58
N TYR A 367 -7.91 -7.07 0.64
CA TYR A 367 -8.63 -7.95 1.60
C TYR A 367 -8.55 -9.46 1.34
N ASN A 368 -7.88 -9.90 0.28
CA ASN A 368 -7.73 -11.32 -0.01
C ASN A 368 -6.33 -11.62 -0.58
N PRO A 369 -5.27 -11.49 0.25
CA PRO A 369 -3.97 -12.02 -0.12
C PRO A 369 -4.09 -13.52 -0.45
N PRO A 370 -3.36 -14.02 -1.46
CA PRO A 370 -3.46 -15.41 -1.91
C PRO A 370 -2.93 -16.41 -0.89
N THR A 371 -1.91 -16.04 -0.11
CA THR A 371 -1.26 -16.89 0.92
C THR A 371 -0.91 -16.07 2.15
N VAL A 372 -0.38 -16.73 3.19
CA VAL A 372 0.16 -16.06 4.39
C VAL A 372 1.40 -15.19 4.09
N GLU A 373 2.10 -15.47 2.98
CA GLU A 373 3.22 -14.66 2.49
C GLU A 373 2.77 -13.33 1.84
N GLY A 374 1.46 -13.11 1.69
CA GLY A 374 0.91 -11.91 1.09
C GLY A 374 0.87 -11.97 -0.43
N TRP A 375 1.19 -10.86 -1.10
CA TRP A 375 1.29 -10.80 -2.56
C TRP A 375 2.73 -10.74 -3.01
N HIS A 376 3.04 -11.46 -4.07
CA HIS A 376 4.32 -11.30 -4.76
C HIS A 376 4.39 -9.93 -5.45
N GLY A 377 5.59 -9.35 -5.47
CA GLY A 377 5.87 -8.04 -6.01
C GLY A 377 6.50 -8.05 -7.40
N GLY A 378 6.93 -6.88 -7.86
CA GLY A 378 7.78 -6.76 -9.04
C GLY A 378 7.12 -7.13 -10.36
N LEU A 379 7.89 -7.81 -11.21
CA LEU A 379 7.49 -8.12 -12.59
C LEU A 379 6.28 -9.05 -12.69
N GLU A 380 5.95 -9.79 -11.62
CA GLU A 380 4.74 -10.63 -11.56
C GLU A 380 3.45 -9.82 -11.70
N TRP A 381 3.48 -8.51 -11.39
CA TRP A 381 2.34 -7.61 -11.61
C TRP A 381 2.07 -7.25 -13.07
N SER A 382 2.97 -7.63 -13.99
CA SER A 382 2.99 -7.13 -15.36
C SER A 382 3.28 -8.23 -16.37
N ASP A 383 2.63 -9.39 -16.18
CA ASP A 383 2.57 -10.44 -17.21
C ASP A 383 1.74 -9.99 -18.43
N THR A 384 1.75 -10.78 -19.52
CA THR A 384 1.09 -10.40 -20.78
C THR A 384 -0.41 -10.14 -20.63
N GLY A 385 -1.10 -10.84 -19.72
CA GLY A 385 -2.55 -10.69 -19.52
C GLY A 385 -2.88 -9.45 -18.68
N THR A 386 -2.23 -9.33 -17.52
CA THR A 386 -2.38 -8.20 -16.60
C THR A 386 -1.96 -6.88 -17.24
N LEU A 387 -0.93 -6.87 -18.10
CA LEU A 387 -0.50 -5.67 -18.81
C LEU A 387 -1.59 -5.09 -19.71
N VAL A 388 -2.37 -5.94 -20.40
CA VAL A 388 -3.49 -5.49 -21.24
C VAL A 388 -4.58 -4.84 -20.39
N GLU A 389 -4.94 -5.44 -19.24
CA GLU A 389 -5.91 -4.86 -18.31
C GLU A 389 -5.44 -3.50 -17.77
N ARG A 390 -4.15 -3.37 -17.43
CA ARG A 390 -3.54 -2.12 -16.95
C ARG A 390 -3.59 -1.00 -18.00
N ILE A 391 -3.26 -1.33 -19.24
CA ILE A 391 -3.31 -0.42 -20.40
C ILE A 391 -4.74 0.01 -20.67
N ASN A 392 -5.67 -0.94 -20.73
CA ASN A 392 -7.09 -0.67 -20.99
C ASN A 392 -7.69 0.24 -19.91
N PHE A 393 -7.41 -0.05 -18.64
CA PHE A 393 -7.87 0.77 -17.53
C PHE A 393 -7.36 2.21 -17.61
N CYS A 394 -6.05 2.42 -17.84
CA CYS A 394 -5.50 3.76 -18.00
C CYS A 394 -6.13 4.49 -19.20
N SER A 395 -6.21 3.83 -20.35
CA SER A 395 -6.78 4.39 -21.57
C SER A 395 -8.25 4.77 -21.39
N GLU A 396 -9.05 3.94 -20.71
CA GLU A 396 -10.46 4.22 -20.42
C GLU A 396 -10.60 5.45 -19.51
N GLN A 397 -9.87 5.49 -18.39
CA GLN A 397 -10.01 6.56 -17.41
C GLN A 397 -9.52 7.92 -17.95
N PHE A 398 -8.39 7.96 -18.66
CA PHE A 398 -7.90 9.20 -19.29
C PHE A 398 -8.65 9.55 -20.58
N GLY A 399 -9.42 8.61 -21.13
CA GLY A 399 -10.30 8.83 -22.28
C GLY A 399 -11.64 9.46 -21.92
N ASP A 400 -12.03 9.43 -20.64
CA ASP A 400 -13.28 10.00 -20.14
C ASP A 400 -13.14 11.51 -19.88
N THR A 401 -13.49 12.32 -20.87
CA THR A 401 -13.45 13.78 -20.81
C THR A 401 -14.50 14.41 -19.89
N GLU A 402 -15.47 13.63 -19.40
CA GLU A 402 -16.45 14.08 -18.42
C GLU A 402 -15.89 14.02 -16.98
N SER A 403 -14.81 13.27 -16.77
CA SER A 403 -14.12 13.24 -15.48
C SER A 403 -13.49 14.61 -15.17
N PRO A 404 -13.73 15.22 -13.99
CA PRO A 404 -13.28 16.58 -13.67
C PRO A 404 -11.77 16.80 -13.85
N GLY A 405 -10.96 15.84 -13.42
CA GLY A 405 -9.51 15.89 -13.54
C GLY A 405 -9.07 15.86 -15.01
N VAL A 406 -9.60 14.91 -15.79
CA VAL A 406 -9.31 14.80 -17.23
C VAL A 406 -9.72 16.06 -17.97
N LYS A 407 -10.92 16.59 -17.71
CA LYS A 407 -11.40 17.83 -18.30
C LYS A 407 -10.45 18.99 -18.03
N LYS A 408 -10.01 19.16 -16.78
CA LYS A 408 -9.03 20.19 -16.41
C LYS A 408 -7.69 20.01 -17.14
N MET A 409 -7.20 18.77 -17.24
CA MET A 409 -5.96 18.47 -17.99
C MET A 409 -6.11 18.83 -19.46
N VAL A 410 -7.23 18.45 -20.07
CA VAL A 410 -7.54 18.72 -21.47
C VAL A 410 -7.65 20.22 -21.72
N ASP A 411 -8.43 20.95 -20.93
CA ASP A 411 -8.59 22.41 -21.06
C ASP A 411 -7.24 23.13 -20.96
N THR A 412 -6.37 22.68 -20.03
CA THR A 412 -5.03 23.23 -19.86
C THR A 412 -4.13 22.95 -21.06
N LEU A 413 -4.12 21.72 -21.58
CA LEU A 413 -3.27 21.30 -22.69
C LEU A 413 -3.76 21.81 -24.05
N VAL A 414 -5.07 21.96 -24.26
CA VAL A 414 -5.63 22.57 -25.48
C VAL A 414 -5.10 24.00 -25.65
N SER A 415 -4.94 24.76 -24.56
CA SER A 415 -4.34 26.10 -24.61
C SER A 415 -2.89 26.09 -25.12
N ARG A 416 -2.20 24.95 -24.99
CA ARG A 416 -0.82 24.68 -25.41
C ARG A 416 -0.72 23.95 -26.74
N TYR A 417 -1.83 23.75 -27.44
CA TYR A 417 -1.85 23.06 -28.73
C TYR A 417 -0.92 23.70 -29.78
N ARG A 418 -0.49 24.96 -29.61
CA ARG A 418 0.46 25.63 -30.53
C ARG A 418 1.94 25.32 -30.25
N GLU A 419 2.27 24.67 -29.14
CA GLU A 419 3.64 24.27 -28.80
C GLU A 419 4.24 23.31 -29.84
N THR A 420 5.57 23.14 -29.86
CA THR A 420 6.16 22.09 -30.72
C THR A 420 5.72 20.71 -30.21
N PRO A 421 5.68 19.66 -31.06
CA PRO A 421 5.34 18.31 -30.59
C PRO A 421 6.20 17.83 -29.41
N SER A 422 7.49 18.21 -29.37
CA SER A 422 8.37 17.89 -28.24
C SER A 422 7.92 18.58 -26.96
N ASP A 423 7.75 19.91 -27.00
CA ASP A 423 7.34 20.71 -25.84
C ASP A 423 5.95 20.29 -25.34
N PHE A 424 5.05 19.93 -26.26
CA PHE A 424 3.72 19.46 -25.93
C PHE A 424 3.74 18.14 -25.15
N ILE A 425 4.60 17.18 -25.56
CA ILE A 425 4.78 15.92 -24.81
C ILE A 425 5.36 16.20 -23.41
N ASP A 426 6.29 17.16 -23.30
CA ASP A 426 6.83 17.58 -22.00
C ASP A 426 5.76 18.24 -21.11
N SER A 427 4.85 19.03 -21.68
CA SER A 427 3.66 19.57 -21.01
C SER A 427 2.70 18.47 -20.55
N CYS A 428 2.47 17.42 -21.36
CA CYS A 428 1.64 16.28 -20.97
C CYS A 428 2.24 15.51 -19.79
N MET A 429 3.54 15.20 -19.83
CA MET A 429 4.23 14.50 -18.75
C MET A 429 4.22 15.28 -17.43
N GLU A 430 4.26 16.62 -17.50
CA GLU A 430 4.13 17.49 -16.34
C GLU A 430 2.77 17.35 -15.67
N ILE A 431 1.71 17.47 -16.46
CA ILE A 431 0.32 17.41 -15.99
C ILE A 431 -0.03 16.03 -15.43
N LEU A 432 0.59 14.97 -15.95
CA LEU A 432 0.47 13.60 -15.46
C LEU A 432 1.31 13.32 -14.19
N GLY A 433 1.70 14.36 -13.45
CA GLY A 433 2.43 14.22 -12.18
C GLY A 433 3.94 14.20 -12.34
N SER A 434 4.47 14.97 -13.30
CA SER A 434 5.91 15.09 -13.61
C SER A 434 6.58 13.72 -13.76
N ILE A 435 6.06 12.94 -14.71
CA ILE A 435 6.62 11.64 -15.07
C ILE A 435 7.79 11.80 -16.05
N GLU A 436 8.64 10.78 -16.11
CA GLU A 436 9.73 10.67 -17.06
C GLU A 436 9.55 9.39 -17.88
N ILE A 437 9.84 9.47 -19.18
CA ILE A 437 9.78 8.34 -20.11
C ILE A 437 11.13 8.21 -20.83
N GLY A 438 11.46 6.99 -21.28
CA GLY A 438 12.70 6.74 -22.00
C GLY A 438 12.79 7.51 -23.32
N GLU A 439 14.01 7.76 -23.79
CA GLU A 439 14.25 8.53 -25.02
C GLU A 439 13.58 7.93 -26.26
N GLU A 440 13.60 6.60 -26.39
CA GLU A 440 12.97 5.90 -27.51
C GLU A 440 11.45 6.04 -27.47
N THR A 441 10.83 5.82 -26.30
CA THR A 441 9.39 6.05 -26.08
C THR A 441 9.02 7.50 -26.42
N LYS A 442 9.82 8.48 -25.97
CA LYS A 442 9.62 9.90 -26.27
C LYS A 442 9.70 10.18 -27.77
N LYS A 443 10.68 9.62 -28.48
CA LYS A 443 10.82 9.78 -29.95
C LYS A 443 9.59 9.24 -30.69
N THR A 444 9.08 8.06 -30.31
CA THR A 444 7.89 7.47 -30.91
C THR A 444 6.66 8.37 -30.70
N LEU A 445 6.45 8.87 -29.48
CA LEU A 445 5.36 9.78 -29.18
C LEU A 445 5.47 11.10 -29.94
N ILE A 446 6.67 11.67 -30.06
CA ILE A 446 6.91 12.89 -30.85
C ILE A 446 6.61 12.65 -32.33
N SER A 447 6.98 11.49 -32.88
CA SER A 447 6.69 11.14 -34.27
C SER A 447 5.18 11.08 -34.51
N PHE A 448 4.45 10.37 -33.65
CA PHE A 448 2.99 10.28 -33.72
C PHE A 448 2.33 11.67 -33.58
N ALA A 449 2.79 12.45 -32.60
CA ALA A 449 2.32 13.80 -32.32
C ALA A 449 2.54 14.76 -33.51
N LYS A 450 3.63 14.59 -34.26
CA LYS A 450 3.96 15.40 -35.43
C LYS A 450 3.04 15.08 -36.61
N GLU A 451 2.85 13.79 -36.90
CA GLU A 451 2.00 13.30 -37.99
C GLU A 451 0.55 13.82 -37.86
N HIS A 452 -0.07 13.56 -36.70
CA HIS A 452 -1.49 13.91 -36.47
C HIS A 452 -1.72 15.42 -36.35
N LYS A 453 -0.68 16.18 -36.02
CA LYS A 453 -0.75 17.65 -35.98
C LYS A 453 -0.58 18.27 -37.37
N SER A 454 0.27 17.68 -38.22
CA SER A 454 0.47 18.16 -39.59
C SER A 454 -0.72 17.88 -40.51
N GLU A 455 -1.43 16.78 -40.25
CA GLU A 455 -2.58 16.36 -41.06
C GLU A 455 -3.90 16.99 -40.61
N GLU A 456 -3.92 17.74 -39.49
CA GLU A 456 -5.14 18.21 -38.81
C GLU A 456 -6.18 17.08 -38.63
N SER A 457 -5.70 15.84 -38.46
CA SER A 457 -6.54 14.63 -38.49
C SER A 457 -7.37 14.46 -37.21
N LEU A 458 -7.04 15.19 -36.15
CA LEU A 458 -7.74 15.19 -34.87
C LEU A 458 -8.10 16.62 -34.47
N THR A 459 -9.26 16.79 -33.82
CA THR A 459 -9.57 18.05 -33.13
C THR A 459 -8.53 18.30 -32.03
N PRO A 460 -8.27 19.55 -31.61
CA PRO A 460 -7.32 19.82 -30.52
C PRO A 460 -7.62 19.04 -29.24
N THR A 461 -8.91 18.87 -28.93
CA THR A 461 -9.38 18.07 -27.79
C THR A 461 -9.04 16.59 -27.95
N ASP A 462 -9.36 16.01 -29.11
CA ASP A 462 -9.08 14.59 -29.38
C ASP A 462 -7.58 14.32 -29.42
N TYR A 463 -6.79 15.24 -29.98
CA TYR A 463 -5.33 15.16 -30.00
C TYR A 463 -4.76 15.08 -28.58
N VAL A 464 -5.18 15.99 -27.69
CA VAL A 464 -4.73 16.02 -26.29
C VAL A 464 -5.13 14.72 -25.58
N LYS A 465 -6.38 14.29 -25.74
CA LYS A 465 -6.89 13.04 -25.18
C LYS A 465 -6.04 11.85 -25.62
N THR A 466 -5.80 11.70 -26.92
CA THR A 466 -4.96 10.62 -27.46
C THR A 466 -3.55 10.67 -26.91
N MET A 467 -2.94 11.86 -26.74
CA MET A 467 -1.60 11.96 -26.16
C MET A 467 -1.57 11.52 -24.70
N LEU A 468 -2.55 11.90 -23.89
CA LEU A 468 -2.67 11.46 -22.49
C LEU A 468 -2.84 9.94 -22.40
N GLN A 469 -3.69 9.36 -23.25
CA GLN A 469 -3.88 7.90 -23.31
C GLN A 469 -2.58 7.20 -23.69
N LEU A 470 -1.88 7.64 -24.75
CA LEU A 470 -0.64 7.00 -25.19
C LEU A 470 0.44 7.05 -24.10
N ILE A 471 0.64 8.20 -23.46
CA ILE A 471 1.65 8.36 -22.39
C ILE A 471 1.34 7.44 -21.19
N THR A 472 0.07 7.32 -20.79
CA THR A 472 -0.33 6.51 -19.63
C THR A 472 -0.33 5.01 -19.91
N THR A 473 -0.23 4.61 -21.18
CA THR A 473 -0.06 3.21 -21.60
C THR A 473 1.40 2.80 -21.78
N THR A 474 2.36 3.71 -21.56
CA THR A 474 3.80 3.40 -21.62
C THR A 474 4.24 2.48 -20.48
N ARG A 475 5.35 1.77 -20.70
CA ARG A 475 5.98 0.92 -19.67
C ARG A 475 6.36 1.75 -18.46
N GLU A 476 6.93 2.94 -18.68
CA GLU A 476 7.43 3.84 -17.65
C GLU A 476 6.31 4.32 -16.73
N TYR A 477 5.09 4.52 -17.26
CA TYR A 477 3.93 4.85 -16.45
C TYR A 477 3.50 3.70 -15.51
N GLN A 478 3.84 2.46 -15.82
CA GLN A 478 3.58 1.30 -14.95
C GLN A 478 4.58 1.20 -13.79
N LEU A 479 5.63 2.01 -13.80
CA LEU A 479 6.70 2.03 -12.80
C LEU A 479 6.57 3.27 -11.89
N CYS A 480 7.16 3.25 -10.69
CA CYS A 480 7.16 4.37 -9.75
C CYS A 480 8.48 4.54 -8.99
#